data_AF-A0AAQ4QS45-F1
#
_entry.id   AF-A0AAQ4QS45-F1
#
_cell.length_a   1.000
_cell.length_b   1.000
_cell.length_c   1.000
_cell.angle_alpha   90.00
_cell.angle_beta   90.00
_cell.angle_gamma   90.00
#
_symmetry.space_group_name_H-M   'P 1'
#
loop_
_entity.id
_entity.type
_entity.pdbx_description
1 polymer ?
#
loop_
_entity_poly.entity_id
_entity_poly.type
_entity_poly.pdbx_seq_one_letter_code
_entity_poly.pdbx_strand_id
1 'polypeptide(L)'
;MGLNMIFQIMIIEGCWLFSDLMCSLWLILSSIIISSSVGTMVLISVDRYVAICYPLHYFTKVKPKAVQVCVCLCWMFAALIYSLLMKNNLQHPGRYNSCIGECVIDMNYIAYVFDLIVTFIVPITVIVILYIRIFAVVVYQARAMRSHIVVVTTKVTVKKSEMKAARNLGVVVVLFMICVCPYYCFVLTSQNNLYTISSATIVIWLFQCNSCFNPLIYAILYPWFRKSISLIVTLQILKPGSYRINML
;
A
#
# COMPACT_ATOMS: atom_id res chain seq x y z
N MET A 1 4.51 8.18 -4.44
CA MET A 1 4.96 6.87 -4.99
C MET A 1 5.59 7.00 -6.38
N GLY A 2 4.94 7.59 -7.40
CA GLY A 2 5.56 7.77 -8.74
C GLY A 2 6.87 8.57 -8.77
N LEU A 3 7.05 9.54 -7.86
CA LEU A 3 8.30 10.30 -7.73
C LEU A 3 9.52 9.42 -7.39
N ASN A 4 9.33 8.34 -6.61
CA ASN A 4 10.42 7.44 -6.21
C ASN A 4 10.96 6.62 -7.39
N MET A 5 10.10 6.31 -8.37
CA MET A 5 10.53 5.62 -9.59
C MET A 5 11.41 6.51 -10.45
N ILE A 6 11.18 7.83 -10.47
CA ILE A 6 12.02 8.77 -11.21
C ILE A 6 13.45 8.78 -10.65
N PHE A 7 13.60 8.84 -9.32
CA PHE A 7 14.92 8.80 -8.68
C PHE A 7 15.65 7.45 -8.87
N GLN A 8 14.92 6.35 -8.98
CA GLN A 8 15.48 5.04 -9.33
C GLN A 8 15.90 4.93 -10.79
N ILE A 9 15.12 5.50 -11.72
CA ILE A 9 15.48 5.58 -13.15
C ILE A 9 16.74 6.45 -13.34
N MET A 10 16.95 7.45 -12.47
CA MET A 10 18.17 8.27 -12.46
C MET A 10 19.41 7.55 -11.90
N ILE A 11 19.28 6.31 -11.40
CA ILE A 11 20.41 5.41 -11.19
C ILE A 11 20.77 4.82 -12.56
N ILE A 12 21.48 5.60 -13.37
CA ILE A 12 21.99 5.16 -14.68
C ILE A 12 23.20 4.27 -14.39
N GLU A 13 23.18 3.03 -14.89
CA GLU A 13 24.23 2.01 -14.71
C GLU A 13 24.56 1.57 -13.27
N GLY A 14 23.75 1.94 -12.28
CA GLY A 14 23.96 1.53 -10.88
C GLY A 14 24.56 2.62 -9.97
N CYS A 15 24.85 3.81 -10.51
CA CYS A 15 25.47 4.91 -9.76
C CYS A 15 24.48 6.03 -9.38
N TRP A 16 24.55 6.49 -8.14
CA TRP A 16 23.86 7.66 -7.61
C TRP A 16 24.61 8.93 -8.00
N LEU A 17 23.98 9.74 -8.87
CA LEU A 17 24.59 10.96 -9.43
C LEU A 17 24.37 12.23 -8.60
N PHE A 18 23.46 12.18 -7.62
CA PHE A 18 23.15 13.33 -6.77
C PHE A 18 24.04 13.36 -5.52
N SER A 19 23.96 14.45 -4.75
CA SER A 19 24.62 14.53 -3.44
C SER A 19 24.18 13.41 -2.50
N ASP A 20 25.08 13.00 -1.60
CA ASP A 20 24.79 12.03 -0.53
C ASP A 20 23.63 12.47 0.37
N LEU A 21 23.43 13.78 0.55
CA LEU A 21 22.29 14.30 1.29
C LEU A 21 20.96 13.98 0.58
N MET A 22 20.95 14.08 -0.76
CA MET A 22 19.77 13.74 -1.55
C MET A 22 19.50 12.24 -1.51
N CYS A 23 20.55 11.41 -1.44
CA CYS A 23 20.40 9.96 -1.21
C CYS A 23 19.68 9.68 0.12
N SER A 24 20.20 10.21 1.22
CA SER A 24 19.61 10.02 2.56
C SER A 24 18.15 10.51 2.62
N LEU A 25 17.86 11.69 2.07
CA LEU A 25 16.50 12.24 2.03
C LEU A 25 15.55 11.39 1.18
N TRP A 26 16.01 10.93 0.01
CA TRP A 26 15.21 10.09 -0.89
C TRP A 26 14.87 8.73 -0.25
N LEU A 27 15.82 8.13 0.47
CA LEU A 27 15.62 6.86 1.17
C LEU A 27 14.67 6.99 2.37
N ILE A 28 14.78 8.06 3.15
CA ILE A 28 13.85 8.36 4.24
C ILE A 28 12.43 8.59 3.69
N LEU A 29 12.31 9.43 2.67
CA LEU A 29 11.03 9.73 2.04
C LEU A 29 10.38 8.45 1.47
N SER A 30 11.18 7.60 0.84
CA SER A 30 10.72 6.30 0.33
C SER A 30 10.16 5.43 1.45
N SER A 31 10.89 5.30 2.55
CA SER A 31 10.48 4.49 3.71
C SER A 31 9.18 5.01 4.34
N ILE A 32 9.05 6.34 4.51
CA ILE A 32 7.82 6.98 5.01
C ILE A 32 6.63 6.68 4.11
N ILE A 33 6.80 6.81 2.79
CA ILE A 33 5.74 6.56 1.81
C ILE A 33 5.27 5.11 1.87
N ILE A 34 6.19 4.16 1.97
CA ILE A 34 5.88 2.72 2.02
C ILE A 34 5.13 2.39 3.31
N SER A 35 5.65 2.80 4.47
CA SER A 35 4.98 2.53 5.74
C SER A 35 3.60 3.20 5.85
N SER A 36 3.48 4.44 5.37
CA SER A 36 2.18 5.12 5.30
C SER A 36 1.22 4.38 4.38
N SER A 37 1.68 3.90 3.22
CA SER A 37 0.89 3.07 2.31
C SER A 37 0.38 1.80 3.00
N VAL A 38 1.22 1.12 3.77
CA VAL A 38 0.81 -0.07 4.53
C VAL A 38 -0.23 0.26 5.58
N GLY A 39 0.00 1.32 6.36
CA GLY A 39 -0.99 1.83 7.32
C GLY A 39 -2.34 2.12 6.66
N THR A 40 -2.33 2.74 5.48
CA THR A 40 -3.57 2.97 4.71
C THR A 40 -4.22 1.68 4.22
N MET A 41 -3.47 0.64 3.83
CA MET A 41 -4.04 -0.66 3.46
C MET A 41 -4.73 -1.35 4.63
N VAL A 42 -4.17 -1.24 5.84
CA VAL A 42 -4.81 -1.73 7.08
C VAL A 42 -6.11 -0.95 7.34
N LEU A 43 -6.08 0.38 7.25
CA LEU A 43 -7.27 1.22 7.44
C LEU A 43 -8.37 0.89 6.41
N ILE A 44 -8.03 0.68 5.15
CA ILE A 44 -8.97 0.28 4.10
C ILE A 44 -9.57 -1.11 4.41
N SER A 45 -8.76 -2.04 4.93
CA SER A 45 -9.25 -3.38 5.32
C SER A 45 -10.20 -3.30 6.52
N VAL A 46 -9.90 -2.44 7.50
CA VAL A 46 -10.79 -2.16 8.65
C VAL A 46 -12.09 -1.52 8.18
N ASP A 47 -12.03 -0.53 7.28
CA ASP A 47 -13.19 0.11 6.68
C ASP A 47 -14.14 -0.93 6.05
N ARG A 48 -13.60 -1.83 5.21
CA ARG A 48 -14.39 -2.94 4.63
C ARG A 48 -14.95 -3.88 5.67
N TYR A 49 -14.15 -4.23 6.69
CA TYR A 49 -14.60 -5.09 7.77
C TYR A 49 -15.81 -4.48 8.50
N VAL A 50 -15.75 -3.19 8.84
CA VAL A 50 -16.86 -2.49 9.51
C VAL A 50 -18.08 -2.38 8.59
N ALA A 51 -17.89 -2.06 7.31
CA ALA A 51 -18.98 -1.95 6.34
C ALA A 51 -19.74 -3.29 6.15
N ILE A 52 -19.03 -4.41 6.08
CA ILE A 52 -19.62 -5.73 5.81
C ILE A 52 -20.16 -6.37 7.09
N CYS A 53 -19.43 -6.29 8.20
CA CYS A 53 -19.82 -6.95 9.45
C CYS A 53 -20.82 -6.12 10.27
N TYR A 54 -20.78 -4.80 10.17
CA TYR A 54 -21.62 -3.88 10.96
C TYR A 54 -22.28 -2.78 10.11
N PRO A 55 -23.09 -3.13 9.09
CA PRO A 55 -23.65 -2.16 8.14
C PRO A 55 -24.51 -1.08 8.81
N LEU A 56 -25.24 -1.40 9.88
CA LEU A 56 -26.09 -0.43 10.61
C LEU A 56 -25.29 0.58 11.44
N HIS A 57 -24.08 0.22 11.88
CA HIS A 57 -23.21 1.09 12.66
C HIS A 57 -22.11 1.75 11.81
N TYR A 58 -22.06 1.45 10.52
CA TYR A 58 -21.05 2.00 9.62
C TYR A 58 -21.11 3.53 9.57
N PHE A 59 -22.29 4.10 9.34
CA PHE A 59 -22.48 5.55 9.24
C PHE A 59 -22.23 6.32 10.53
N THR A 60 -22.34 5.65 11.69
CA THR A 60 -22.05 6.27 12.99
C THR A 60 -20.58 6.16 13.38
N LYS A 61 -19.91 5.07 13.00
CA LYS A 61 -18.49 4.80 13.32
C LYS A 61 -17.50 5.38 12.30
N VAL A 62 -17.80 5.31 11.01
CA VAL A 62 -16.89 5.74 9.93
C VAL A 62 -17.31 7.13 9.45
N LYS A 63 -16.61 8.15 9.96
CA LYS A 63 -16.81 9.55 9.55
C LYS A 63 -15.63 10.05 8.72
N PRO A 64 -15.84 10.88 7.68
CA PRO A 64 -14.74 11.39 6.84
C PRO A 64 -13.63 12.08 7.64
N LYS A 65 -13.99 12.90 8.64
CA LYS A 65 -13.01 13.56 9.52
C LYS A 65 -12.17 12.57 10.33
N ALA A 66 -12.78 11.48 10.81
CA ALA A 66 -12.06 10.45 11.57
C ALA A 66 -11.07 9.71 10.67
N VAL A 67 -11.47 9.36 9.44
CA VAL A 67 -10.59 8.73 8.45
C VAL A 67 -9.41 9.64 8.11
N GLN A 68 -9.66 10.93 7.88
CA GLN A 68 -8.60 11.90 7.62
C GLN A 68 -7.59 11.98 8.78
N VAL A 69 -8.08 12.03 10.03
CA VAL A 69 -7.21 12.01 11.21
C VAL A 69 -6.39 10.73 11.29
N CYS A 70 -6.99 9.56 11.06
CA CYS A 70 -6.27 8.28 11.05
C CYS A 70 -5.15 8.26 10.00
N VAL A 71 -5.44 8.73 8.77
CA VAL A 71 -4.44 8.81 7.70
C VAL A 71 -3.31 9.76 8.11
N CYS A 72 -3.62 10.96 8.60
CA CYS A 72 -2.60 11.90 9.08
C CYS A 72 -1.74 11.31 10.19
N LEU A 73 -2.33 10.58 11.14
CA LEU A 73 -1.60 9.90 12.20
C LEU A 73 -0.66 8.82 11.65
N CYS A 74 -1.07 8.06 10.64
CA CYS A 74 -0.19 7.10 9.97
C CYS A 74 1.03 7.79 9.34
N TRP A 75 0.82 8.92 8.65
CA TRP A 75 1.91 9.70 8.08
C TRP A 75 2.86 10.27 9.13
N MET A 76 2.32 10.86 10.19
CA MET A 76 3.11 11.43 11.28
C MET A 76 3.91 10.35 12.02
N PHE A 77 3.30 9.19 12.27
CA PHE A 77 3.97 8.06 12.90
C PHE A 77 5.10 7.52 12.03
N ALA A 78 4.85 7.30 10.72
CA ALA A 78 5.89 6.88 9.78
C ALA A 78 7.04 7.90 9.72
N ALA A 79 6.72 9.19 9.57
CA ALA A 79 7.72 10.26 9.55
C ALA A 79 8.59 10.27 10.81
N LEU A 80 7.97 10.14 11.99
CA LEU A 80 8.68 10.10 13.26
C LEU A 80 9.61 8.88 13.35
N ILE A 81 9.11 7.69 13.05
CA ILE A 81 9.87 6.44 13.13
C ILE A 81 11.09 6.47 12.22
N TYR A 82 10.94 6.82 10.94
CA TYR A 82 12.09 6.81 10.01
C TYR A 82 13.05 7.96 10.24
N SER A 83 12.58 9.11 10.72
CA SER A 83 13.48 10.21 11.12
C SER A 83 14.36 9.81 12.32
N LEU A 84 13.81 9.04 13.26
CA LEU A 84 14.57 8.52 14.40
C LEU A 84 15.54 7.40 13.99
N LEU A 85 15.05 6.43 13.23
CA LEU A 85 15.84 5.28 12.76
C LEU A 85 17.01 5.71 11.87
N MET A 86 16.81 6.71 11.01
CA MET A 86 17.83 7.16 10.05
C MET A 86 18.54 8.47 10.45
N LYS A 87 18.43 8.88 11.73
CA LYS A 87 19.07 10.10 12.24
C LYS A 87 20.56 10.18 11.88
N ASN A 88 21.30 9.08 12.05
CA ASN A 88 22.74 9.03 11.80
C ASN A 88 23.07 9.24 10.32
N ASN A 89 22.27 8.64 9.42
CA ASN A 89 22.39 8.80 7.97
C ASN A 89 22.07 10.23 7.50
N LEU A 90 21.27 10.97 8.26
CA LEU A 90 20.96 12.39 8.00
C LEU A 90 22.06 13.33 8.52
N GLN A 91 22.67 13.01 9.66
CA GLN A 91 23.76 13.79 10.25
C GLN A 91 25.09 13.63 9.49
N HIS A 92 25.35 12.45 8.97
CA HIS A 92 26.57 12.12 8.23
C HIS A 92 26.23 11.43 6.89
N PRO A 93 25.70 12.18 5.91
CA PRO A 93 25.39 11.62 4.61
C PRO A 93 26.66 11.08 3.94
N GLY A 94 26.56 9.90 3.30
CA GLY A 94 27.66 9.27 2.56
C GLY A 94 28.73 8.56 3.40
N ARG A 95 28.62 8.60 4.74
CA ARG A 95 29.60 7.96 5.65
C ARG A 95 29.77 6.45 5.44
N TYR A 96 28.74 5.81 4.91
CA TYR A 96 28.68 4.35 4.75
C TYR A 96 28.85 3.89 3.30
N ASN A 97 29.08 4.83 2.38
CA ASN A 97 29.35 4.50 0.98
C ASN A 97 30.74 3.89 0.86
N SER A 98 30.83 2.70 0.27
CA SER A 98 32.10 2.01 0.03
C SER A 98 32.76 2.48 -1.27
N CYS A 99 31.97 2.98 -2.22
CA CYS A 99 32.48 3.60 -3.45
C CYS A 99 31.65 4.82 -3.92
N ILE A 100 32.22 5.56 -4.87
CA ILE A 100 31.57 6.73 -5.47
C ILE A 100 30.36 6.27 -6.28
N GLY A 101 29.21 6.88 -6.02
CA GLY A 101 27.95 6.50 -6.66
C GLY A 101 27.13 5.45 -5.90
N GLU A 102 27.57 5.01 -4.72
CA GLU A 102 26.69 4.22 -3.85
C GLU A 102 25.71 5.10 -3.08
N CYS A 103 24.53 4.53 -2.80
CA CYS A 103 23.50 5.15 -1.98
C CYS A 103 22.95 4.09 -1.02
N VAL A 104 23.60 3.97 0.14
CA VAL A 104 23.32 2.95 1.16
C VAL A 104 22.94 3.57 2.50
N ILE A 105 22.21 2.80 3.31
CA ILE A 105 21.80 3.20 4.67
C ILE A 105 22.42 2.23 5.65
N ASP A 106 23.03 2.76 6.69
CA ASP A 106 23.38 1.96 7.85
C ASP A 106 22.20 1.93 8.84
N MET A 107 21.71 0.72 9.08
CA MET A 107 20.65 0.44 10.03
C MET A 107 21.06 -0.80 10.84
N ASN A 108 21.00 -0.69 12.16
CA ASN A 108 21.34 -1.82 13.03
C ASN A 108 20.37 -2.99 12.79
N TYR A 109 20.81 -4.22 13.03
CA TYR A 109 19.98 -5.42 12.89
C TYR A 109 18.63 -5.31 13.63
N ILE A 110 18.65 -4.78 14.85
CA ILE A 110 17.43 -4.56 15.66
C ILE A 110 16.46 -3.61 14.94
N ALA A 111 16.96 -2.57 14.28
CA ALA A 111 16.16 -1.61 13.52
C ALA A 111 15.52 -2.28 12.28
N TYR A 112 16.27 -3.12 11.57
CA TYR A 112 15.73 -3.89 10.44
C TYR A 112 14.64 -4.89 10.87
N VAL A 113 14.86 -5.62 11.97
CA VAL A 113 13.86 -6.55 12.52
C VAL A 113 12.62 -5.80 13.00
N PHE A 114 12.80 -4.64 13.64
CA PHE A 114 11.69 -3.79 14.04
C PHE A 114 10.88 -3.30 12.83
N ASP A 115 11.55 -2.81 11.78
CA ASP A 115 10.88 -2.38 10.54
C ASP A 115 10.12 -3.54 9.87
N LEU A 116 10.72 -4.73 9.79
CA LEU A 116 10.04 -5.95 9.30
C LEU A 116 8.76 -6.24 10.08
N ILE A 117 8.81 -6.18 11.41
CA ILE A 117 7.65 -6.48 12.25
C ILE A 117 6.55 -5.44 12.03
N VAL A 118 6.90 -4.15 12.07
CA VAL A 118 5.95 -3.04 12.03
C VAL A 118 5.37 -2.82 10.64
N THR A 119 6.19 -2.93 9.59
CA THR A 119 5.81 -2.58 8.21
C THR A 119 5.33 -3.79 7.42
N PHE A 120 5.62 -5.02 7.86
CA PHE A 120 5.23 -6.24 7.14
C PHE A 120 4.40 -7.20 7.98
N ILE A 121 4.94 -7.75 9.07
CA ILE A 121 4.30 -8.85 9.82
C ILE A 121 2.99 -8.42 10.49
N VAL A 122 3.00 -7.33 11.27
CA VAL A 122 1.81 -6.83 11.97
C VAL A 122 0.70 -6.42 11.00
N PRO A 123 0.96 -5.64 9.94
CA PRO A 123 -0.07 -5.28 8.97
C PRO A 123 -0.68 -6.49 8.27
N ILE A 124 0.13 -7.46 7.82
CA ILE A 124 -0.37 -8.64 7.11
C ILE A 124 -1.24 -9.50 8.03
N THR A 125 -0.79 -9.74 9.26
CA THR A 125 -1.56 -10.55 10.23
C THR A 125 -2.91 -9.91 10.53
N VAL A 126 -2.95 -8.59 10.78
CA VAL A 126 -4.21 -7.85 10.97
C VAL A 126 -5.12 -7.98 9.75
N ILE A 127 -4.57 -7.76 8.55
CA ILE A 127 -5.34 -7.84 7.31
C ILE A 127 -5.92 -9.26 7.13
N VAL A 128 -5.11 -10.31 7.23
CA VAL A 128 -5.55 -11.71 7.07
C VAL A 128 -6.66 -12.06 8.06
N ILE A 129 -6.53 -11.68 9.33
CA ILE A 129 -7.55 -11.92 10.36
C ILE A 129 -8.87 -11.23 9.98
N LEU A 130 -8.82 -9.97 9.54
CA LEU A 130 -10.01 -9.22 9.11
C LEU A 130 -10.69 -9.91 7.91
N TYR A 131 -9.94 -10.35 6.91
CA TYR A 131 -10.48 -11.04 5.74
C TYR A 131 -11.10 -12.40 6.08
N ILE A 132 -10.48 -13.18 6.96
CA ILE A 132 -11.05 -14.45 7.44
C ILE A 132 -12.39 -14.18 8.13
N ARG A 133 -12.47 -13.16 9.00
CA ARG A 133 -13.72 -12.78 9.67
C ARG A 133 -14.79 -12.31 8.69
N ILE A 134 -14.43 -11.50 7.69
CA ILE A 134 -15.34 -11.08 6.62
C ILE A 134 -15.92 -12.32 5.92
N PHE A 135 -15.07 -13.25 5.50
CA PHE A 135 -15.51 -14.47 4.82
C PHE A 135 -16.45 -15.31 5.70
N ALA A 136 -16.11 -15.49 6.99
CA ALA A 136 -16.94 -16.21 7.94
C ALA A 136 -18.34 -15.58 8.10
N VAL A 137 -18.41 -14.26 8.27
CA VAL A 137 -19.68 -13.52 8.40
C VAL A 137 -20.52 -13.64 7.14
N VAL A 138 -19.91 -13.58 5.95
CA VAL A 138 -20.63 -13.72 4.69
C VAL A 138 -21.20 -15.13 4.53
N VAL A 139 -20.43 -16.18 4.82
CA VAL A 139 -20.91 -17.57 4.73
C VAL A 139 -22.04 -17.82 5.73
N TYR A 140 -21.91 -17.29 6.96
CA TYR A 140 -22.96 -17.38 7.97
C TYR A 140 -24.26 -16.72 7.49
N GLN A 141 -24.18 -15.49 6.97
CA GLN A 141 -25.35 -14.77 6.48
C GLN A 141 -25.96 -15.40 5.23
N ALA A 142 -25.15 -15.98 4.33
CA ALA A 142 -25.65 -16.70 3.16
C ALA A 142 -26.45 -17.96 3.54
N ARG A 143 -26.04 -18.67 4.60
CA ARG A 143 -26.77 -19.83 5.12
C ARG A 143 -28.08 -19.44 5.82
N ALA A 144 -28.11 -18.30 6.51
CA ALA A 144 -29.28 -17.83 7.26
C ALA A 144 -30.40 -17.19 6.40
N MET A 145 -30.14 -16.82 5.14
CA MET A 145 -31.03 -15.97 4.33
C MET A 145 -32.04 -16.72 3.41
N ARG A 146 -32.35 -18.00 3.66
CA ARG A 146 -33.16 -18.83 2.74
C ARG A 146 -34.67 -18.51 2.61
N SER A 147 -35.25 -17.49 3.26
CA SER A 147 -36.72 -17.37 3.40
C SER A 147 -37.41 -16.03 3.07
N HIS A 148 -36.74 -14.97 2.63
CA HIS A 148 -37.41 -13.73 2.20
C HIS A 148 -36.94 -13.34 0.79
N ILE A 149 -37.80 -12.83 -0.11
CA ILE A 149 -37.48 -12.79 -1.56
C ILE A 149 -37.19 -11.36 -2.08
N VAL A 150 -37.94 -10.33 -1.69
CA VAL A 150 -37.83 -8.98 -2.32
C VAL A 150 -36.88 -8.03 -1.58
N VAL A 151 -36.89 -8.01 -0.25
CA VAL A 151 -35.86 -7.29 0.55
C VAL A 151 -34.50 -8.00 0.47
N VAL A 152 -34.53 -9.29 0.14
CA VAL A 152 -33.34 -10.12 0.00
C VAL A 152 -32.65 -9.89 -1.33
N THR A 153 -33.36 -9.72 -2.45
CA THR A 153 -32.71 -9.44 -3.75
C THR A 153 -31.85 -8.18 -3.70
N THR A 154 -32.33 -7.08 -3.10
CA THR A 154 -31.55 -5.83 -2.92
C THR A 154 -30.41 -5.97 -1.90
N LYS A 155 -30.64 -6.64 -0.75
CA LYS A 155 -29.56 -6.93 0.21
C LYS A 155 -28.49 -7.87 -0.36
N VAL A 156 -28.87 -8.79 -1.24
CA VAL A 156 -27.96 -9.73 -1.92
C VAL A 156 -27.13 -9.02 -2.98
N THR A 157 -27.69 -8.11 -3.78
CA THR A 157 -26.91 -7.31 -4.75
C THR A 157 -25.90 -6.40 -4.05
N VAL A 158 -26.29 -5.70 -2.99
CA VAL A 158 -25.38 -4.84 -2.20
C VAL A 158 -24.28 -5.68 -1.54
N LYS A 159 -24.60 -6.82 -0.92
CA LYS A 159 -23.56 -7.72 -0.38
C LYS A 159 -22.64 -8.27 -1.47
N LYS A 160 -23.17 -8.59 -2.65
CA LYS A 160 -22.37 -9.10 -3.77
C LYS A 160 -21.39 -8.04 -4.29
N SER A 161 -21.79 -6.77 -4.35
CA SER A 161 -20.88 -5.67 -4.72
C SER A 161 -19.82 -5.42 -3.65
N GLU A 162 -20.19 -5.42 -2.37
CA GLU A 162 -19.23 -5.28 -1.26
C GLU A 162 -18.25 -6.46 -1.18
N MET A 163 -18.71 -7.69 -1.43
CA MET A 163 -17.88 -8.89 -1.51
C MET A 163 -16.89 -8.81 -2.69
N LYS A 164 -17.33 -8.29 -3.83
CA LYS A 164 -16.44 -8.05 -4.98
C LYS A 164 -15.39 -7.01 -4.63
N ALA A 165 -15.76 -5.93 -3.95
CA ALA A 165 -14.82 -4.91 -3.47
C ALA A 165 -13.82 -5.49 -2.45
N ALA A 166 -14.26 -6.30 -1.49
CA ALA A 166 -13.38 -6.98 -0.54
C ALA A 166 -12.43 -7.96 -1.24
N ARG A 167 -12.92 -8.78 -2.19
CA ARG A 167 -12.06 -9.66 -3.01
C ARG A 167 -10.99 -8.86 -3.76
N ASN A 168 -11.37 -7.73 -4.34
CA ASN A 168 -10.44 -6.88 -5.07
C ASN A 168 -9.34 -6.33 -4.14
N LEU A 169 -9.68 -5.93 -2.93
CA LEU A 169 -8.71 -5.49 -1.93
C LEU A 169 -7.82 -6.64 -1.41
N GLY A 170 -8.34 -7.87 -1.32
CA GLY A 170 -7.52 -9.05 -1.06
C GLY A 170 -6.44 -9.27 -2.13
N VAL A 171 -6.75 -9.01 -3.41
CA VAL A 171 -5.76 -9.06 -4.51
C VAL A 171 -4.67 -8.01 -4.32
N VAL A 172 -5.03 -6.78 -3.90
CA VAL A 172 -4.06 -5.72 -3.60
C VAL A 172 -3.07 -6.17 -2.53
N VAL A 173 -3.57 -6.80 -1.46
CA VAL A 173 -2.75 -7.26 -0.34
C VAL A 173 -1.79 -8.36 -0.78
N VAL A 174 -2.24 -9.32 -1.59
CA VAL A 174 -1.38 -10.39 -2.11
C VAL A 174 -0.29 -9.81 -3.02
N LEU A 175 -0.63 -8.87 -3.89
CA LEU A 175 0.35 -8.19 -4.74
C LEU A 175 1.37 -7.41 -3.92
N PHE A 176 0.93 -6.71 -2.87
CA PHE A 176 1.82 -6.06 -1.91
C PHE A 176 2.79 -7.06 -1.29
N MET A 177 2.30 -8.24 -0.85
CA MET A 177 3.17 -9.28 -0.29
C MET A 177 4.20 -9.80 -1.29
N ILE A 178 3.82 -10.03 -2.55
CA ILE A 178 4.75 -10.51 -3.59
C ILE A 178 5.84 -9.47 -3.87
N CYS A 179 5.54 -8.18 -3.79
CA CYS A 179 6.51 -7.12 -4.02
C CYS A 179 7.47 -6.93 -2.82
N VAL A 180 6.96 -7.10 -1.60
CA VAL A 180 7.69 -6.73 -0.37
C VAL A 180 8.40 -7.89 0.30
N CYS A 181 7.86 -9.11 0.22
CA CYS A 181 8.46 -10.30 0.79
C CYS A 181 9.90 -10.55 0.29
N PRO A 182 10.20 -10.46 -1.03
CA PRO A 182 11.55 -10.69 -1.53
C PRO A 182 12.59 -9.73 -0.93
N TYR A 183 12.19 -8.48 -0.66
CA TYR A 183 13.06 -7.47 -0.04
C TYR A 183 13.47 -7.86 1.37
N TYR A 184 12.51 -8.21 2.22
CA TYR A 184 12.84 -8.62 3.59
C TYR A 184 13.59 -9.95 3.65
N CYS A 185 13.27 -10.91 2.77
CA CYS A 185 14.05 -12.14 2.65
C CYS A 185 15.50 -11.84 2.24
N PHE A 186 15.70 -10.92 1.29
CA PHE A 186 17.03 -10.51 0.84
C PHE A 186 17.84 -9.88 1.98
N VAL A 187 17.28 -8.90 2.70
CA VAL A 187 17.96 -8.22 3.82
C VAL A 187 18.33 -9.19 4.95
N LEU A 188 17.48 -10.16 5.27
CA LEU A 188 17.76 -11.16 6.32
C LEU A 188 18.82 -12.19 5.89
N THR A 189 18.86 -12.53 4.60
CA THR A 189 19.80 -13.54 4.08
C THR A 189 21.15 -12.95 3.70
N SER A 190 21.22 -11.67 3.32
CA SER A 190 22.46 -11.00 2.92
C SER A 190 23.51 -10.91 4.04
N GLN A 191 23.10 -11.10 5.29
CA GLN A 191 24.04 -11.20 6.41
C GLN A 191 24.82 -12.52 6.41
N ASN A 192 24.30 -13.57 5.77
CA ASN A 192 24.85 -14.92 5.83
C ASN A 192 25.52 -15.39 4.52
N ASN A 193 25.37 -14.68 3.40
CA ASN A 193 25.91 -15.06 2.09
C ASN A 193 26.38 -13.85 1.27
N LEU A 194 27.38 -14.06 0.40
CA LEU A 194 27.83 -13.08 -0.60
C LEU A 194 26.86 -13.03 -1.77
N TYR A 195 25.94 -12.06 -1.79
CA TYR A 195 25.04 -11.82 -2.93
C TYR A 195 25.62 -10.82 -3.93
N THR A 196 25.37 -11.06 -5.21
CA THR A 196 25.79 -10.17 -6.31
C THR A 196 24.93 -8.91 -6.37
N ILE A 197 25.53 -7.76 -6.72
CA ILE A 197 24.85 -6.44 -6.90
C ILE A 197 23.57 -6.55 -7.74
N SER A 198 23.58 -7.38 -8.78
CA SER A 198 22.42 -7.64 -9.66
C SER A 198 21.19 -8.17 -8.91
N SER A 199 21.38 -9.01 -7.90
CA SER A 199 20.26 -9.56 -7.10
C SER A 199 19.61 -8.50 -6.21
N ALA A 200 20.41 -7.59 -5.64
CA ALA A 200 19.91 -6.45 -4.87
C ALA A 200 19.08 -5.51 -5.74
N THR A 201 19.55 -5.21 -6.96
CA THR A 201 18.84 -4.35 -7.92
C THR A 201 17.47 -4.92 -8.27
N ILE A 202 17.38 -6.21 -8.62
CA ILE A 202 16.11 -6.86 -8.99
C ILE A 202 15.09 -6.78 -7.83
N VAL A 203 15.55 -7.03 -6.61
CA VAL A 203 14.70 -7.01 -5.41
C VAL A 203 14.19 -5.60 -5.10
N ILE A 204 15.04 -4.58 -5.24
CA ILE A 204 14.65 -3.17 -5.07
C ILE A 204 13.64 -2.75 -6.15
N TRP A 205 13.83 -3.16 -7.40
CA TRP A 205 12.87 -2.91 -8.48
C TRP A 205 11.50 -3.55 -8.19
N LEU A 206 11.48 -4.83 -7.79
CA LEU A 206 10.26 -5.54 -7.39
C LEU A 206 9.52 -4.83 -6.24
N PHE A 207 10.27 -4.40 -5.23
CA PHE A 207 9.74 -3.66 -4.09
C PHE A 207 9.06 -2.35 -4.53
N GLN A 208 9.67 -1.63 -5.47
CA GLN A 208 9.13 -0.36 -5.96
C GLN A 208 7.94 -0.53 -6.91
N CYS A 209 7.87 -1.62 -7.69
CA CYS A 209 6.74 -1.95 -8.56
C CYS A 209 5.39 -2.00 -7.83
N ASN A 210 5.38 -2.20 -6.50
CA ASN A 210 4.21 -2.05 -5.62
C ASN A 210 3.39 -0.78 -5.93
N SER A 211 4.09 0.33 -6.24
CA SER A 211 3.47 1.60 -6.59
C SER A 211 2.67 1.58 -7.90
N CYS A 212 3.15 0.85 -8.91
CA CYS A 212 2.50 0.74 -10.22
C CYS A 212 1.25 -0.14 -10.16
N PHE A 213 1.21 -1.10 -9.24
CA PHE A 213 0.06 -1.97 -9.10
C PHE A 213 -1.17 -1.21 -8.59
N ASN A 214 -1.00 -0.16 -7.78
CA ASN A 214 -2.13 0.61 -7.26
C ASN A 214 -3.07 1.12 -8.39
N PRO A 215 -2.64 1.95 -9.37
CA PRO A 215 -3.48 2.35 -10.51
C PRO A 215 -3.94 1.18 -11.40
N LEU A 216 -3.10 0.18 -11.65
CA LEU A 216 -3.45 -0.98 -12.49
C LEU A 216 -4.59 -1.80 -11.87
N ILE A 217 -4.55 -2.00 -10.56
CA ILE A 217 -5.61 -2.64 -9.80
C ILE A 217 -6.88 -1.80 -9.91
N TYR A 218 -6.82 -0.48 -9.73
CA TYR A 218 -8.00 0.37 -9.90
C TYR A 218 -8.59 0.27 -11.31
N ALA A 219 -7.74 0.30 -12.34
CA ALA A 219 -8.13 0.11 -13.73
C ALA A 219 -8.75 -1.26 -13.99
N ILE A 220 -8.22 -2.35 -13.44
CA ILE A 220 -8.73 -3.70 -13.73
C ILE A 220 -9.97 -4.01 -12.89
N LEU A 221 -10.01 -3.59 -11.63
CA LEU A 221 -10.99 -4.10 -10.65
C LEU A 221 -12.23 -3.21 -10.51
N TYR A 222 -12.15 -1.94 -10.91
CA TYR A 222 -13.22 -0.95 -10.70
C TYR A 222 -13.78 -0.41 -12.03
N PRO A 223 -14.98 -0.87 -12.45
CA PRO A 223 -15.60 -0.44 -13.71
C PRO A 223 -15.84 1.07 -13.79
N TRP A 224 -16.22 1.71 -12.67
CA TRP A 224 -16.39 3.16 -12.62
C TRP A 224 -15.08 3.89 -12.94
N PHE A 225 -13.93 3.37 -12.47
CA PHE A 225 -12.63 3.99 -12.66
C PHE A 225 -12.21 3.92 -14.13
N ARG A 226 -12.48 2.80 -14.81
CA ARG A 226 -12.33 2.68 -16.28
C ARG A 226 -13.19 3.71 -17.02
N LYS A 227 -14.43 3.89 -16.59
CA LYS A 227 -15.36 4.85 -17.19
C LYS A 227 -14.86 6.28 -17.00
N SER A 228 -14.40 6.64 -15.81
CA SER A 228 -13.77 7.94 -15.52
C SER A 228 -12.53 8.17 -16.38
N ILE A 229 -11.61 7.18 -16.50
CA ILE A 229 -10.44 7.29 -17.37
C ILE A 229 -10.85 7.49 -18.83
N SER A 230 -11.82 6.71 -19.33
CA SER A 230 -12.32 6.85 -20.69
C SER A 230 -12.89 8.25 -20.93
N LEU A 231 -13.65 8.81 -19.98
CA LEU A 231 -14.21 10.16 -20.08
C LEU A 231 -13.13 11.25 -20.07
N ILE A 232 -12.06 11.06 -19.30
CA ILE A 232 -10.90 11.96 -19.25
C ILE A 232 -10.16 11.91 -20.59
N VAL A 233 -9.82 10.71 -21.08
CA VAL A 233 -9.06 10.51 -22.32
C VAL A 233 -9.85 10.97 -23.54
N THR A 234 -11.17 10.74 -23.56
CA THR A 234 -12.05 11.21 -24.63
C THR A 234 -12.44 12.70 -24.50
N LEU A 235 -11.88 13.40 -23.51
CA LEU A 235 -12.13 14.82 -23.22
C LEU A 235 -13.62 15.16 -23.05
N GLN A 236 -14.46 14.17 -22.75
CA GLN A 236 -15.90 14.36 -22.55
C GLN A 236 -16.20 15.18 -21.29
N ILE A 237 -15.25 15.24 -20.36
CA ILE A 237 -15.28 16.13 -19.19
C ILE A 237 -15.34 17.63 -19.56
N LEU A 238 -14.80 18.03 -20.72
CA LEU A 238 -14.79 19.42 -21.19
C LEU A 238 -16.09 19.83 -21.92
N LYS A 239 -16.99 18.88 -22.19
CA LYS A 239 -18.26 19.18 -22.86
C LYS A 239 -19.25 19.80 -21.86
N PRO A 240 -20.02 20.84 -22.25
CA PRO A 240 -21.05 21.42 -21.40
C PRO A 240 -22.10 20.35 -21.04
N GLY A 241 -22.37 20.19 -19.73
CA GLY A 241 -23.25 19.13 -19.20
C GLY A 241 -22.54 17.89 -18.64
N SER A 242 -21.21 17.84 -18.66
CA SER A 242 -20.41 16.72 -18.13
C SER A 242 -20.66 16.39 -16.65
N TYR A 243 -21.14 17.34 -15.85
CA TYR A 243 -21.51 17.14 -14.45
C TYR A 243 -22.71 16.18 -14.24
N ARG A 244 -23.49 15.89 -15.29
CA ARG A 244 -24.65 14.96 -15.24
C ARG A 244 -24.29 13.51 -15.54
N ILE A 245 -23.03 13.21 -15.85
CA ILE A 245 -22.62 11.86 -16.26
C ILE A 245 -22.63 10.91 -15.05
N ASN A 246 -23.48 9.89 -15.11
CA ASN A 246 -23.57 8.88 -14.05
C ASN A 246 -22.32 7.97 -14.06
N MET A 247 -21.57 7.98 -12.96
CA MET A 247 -20.33 7.20 -12.78
C MET A 247 -20.56 5.79 -12.23
N LEU A 248 -21.78 5.47 -11.77
CA LEU A 248 -22.19 4.14 -11.29
C LEU A 248 -22.61 3.20 -12.43
#